data_AF-A0A377WPF0-F1
#
_entry.id   AF-A0A377WPF0-F1
#
_cell.length_a   1.000
_cell.length_b   1.000
_cell.length_c   1.000
_cell.angle_alpha   90.00
_cell.angle_beta   90.00
_cell.angle_gamma   90.00
#
_symmetry.space_group_name_H-M   'P 1'
#
loop_
_entity.id
_entity.type
_entity.pdbx_description
1 polymer ?
#
loop_
_entity_poly.entity_id
_entity_poly.type
_entity_poly.pdbx_seq_one_letter_code
_entity_poly.pdbx_strand_id
1 'polypeptide(L)'
;MERFLENAMYASRWLLAPVYFGLSLGLIALTIKFFQEIFHILPHIFSVSESDMILTLLSLVDMTLVGGLLVMVMFSGYENFVSQLDINEGKEKTQLAGQNGRDFAEK
;
A
#
# COMPACT_ATOMS: atom_id res chain seq x y z
N MET A 1 -13.06 -12.02 24.01
CA MET A 1 -12.63 -11.75 22.62
C MET A 1 -12.21 -10.29 22.40
N GLU A 2 -12.67 -9.34 23.23
CA GLU A 2 -12.34 -7.90 23.13
C GLU A 2 -10.85 -7.57 23.22
N ARG A 3 -10.10 -8.23 24.12
CA ARG A 3 -8.63 -8.07 24.25
C ARG A 3 -7.83 -8.52 23.01
N PHE A 4 -8.40 -9.40 22.18
CA PHE A 4 -7.78 -9.85 20.93
C PHE A 4 -7.94 -8.80 19.82
N LEU A 5 -9.05 -8.06 19.82
CA LEU A 5 -9.30 -6.95 18.90
C LEU A 5 -8.45 -5.72 19.25
N GLU A 6 -8.32 -5.37 20.54
CA GLU A 6 -7.41 -4.30 20.99
C GLU A 6 -5.96 -4.60 20.62
N ASN A 7 -5.47 -5.82 20.89
CA ASN A 7 -4.11 -6.20 20.51
C ASN A 7 -3.91 -6.24 18.98
N ALA A 8 -4.94 -6.65 18.22
CA ALA A 8 -4.89 -6.61 16.75
C ALA A 8 -4.85 -5.17 16.22
N MET A 9 -5.56 -4.23 16.84
CA MET A 9 -5.53 -2.80 16.51
C MET A 9 -4.11 -2.21 16.72
N TYR A 10 -3.50 -2.47 17.87
CA TYR A 10 -2.14 -2.00 18.16
C TYR A 10 -1.08 -2.69 17.28
N ALA A 11 -1.20 -3.99 17.03
CA ALA A 11 -0.28 -4.74 16.17
C ALA A 11 -0.37 -4.31 14.70
N SER A 12 -1.58 -4.04 14.20
CA SER A 12 -1.81 -3.60 12.82
C SER A 12 -1.10 -2.26 12.54
N ARG A 13 -1.25 -1.25 13.42
CA ARG A 13 -0.55 0.04 13.28
C ARG A 13 0.98 -0.12 13.24
N TRP A 14 1.54 -1.00 14.08
CA TRP A 14 2.98 -1.21 14.13
C TRP A 14 3.53 -2.01 12.95
N LEU A 15 2.75 -2.95 12.40
CA LEU A 15 3.11 -3.73 11.21
C LEU A 15 2.91 -2.94 9.91
N LEU A 16 1.91 -2.06 9.86
CA LEU A 16 1.65 -1.17 8.73
C LEU A 16 2.82 -0.22 8.47
N ALA A 17 3.36 0.43 9.51
CA ALA A 17 4.44 1.41 9.34
C ALA A 17 5.66 0.89 8.53
N PRO A 18 6.29 -0.26 8.88
CA PRO A 18 7.40 -0.81 8.11
C PRO A 18 6.99 -1.35 6.74
N VAL A 19 5.77 -1.92 6.60
CA VAL A 19 5.29 -2.42 5.31
C VAL A 19 5.13 -1.28 4.30
N TYR A 20 4.50 -0.17 4.69
CA TYR A 20 4.36 1.00 3.81
C TYR A 20 5.69 1.64 3.45
N PHE A 21 6.61 1.68 4.42
CA PHE A 21 7.95 2.16 4.16
C PHE A 21 8.68 1.29 3.13
N GLY A 22 8.62 -0.04 3.30
CA GLY A 22 9.19 -0.98 2.34
C GLY A 22 8.56 -0.88 0.94
N LEU A 23 7.24 -0.77 0.86
CA LEU A 23 6.51 -0.61 -0.42
C LEU A 23 6.88 0.69 -1.12
N SER A 24 6.96 1.81 -0.39
CA SER A 24 7.39 3.09 -0.94
C SER A 24 8.82 3.05 -1.47
N LEU A 25 9.74 2.45 -0.70
CA LEU A 25 11.14 2.32 -1.10
C LEU A 25 11.30 1.38 -2.30
N GLY A 26 10.51 0.30 -2.34
CA GLY A 26 10.39 -0.59 -3.48
C GLY A 26 9.90 0.12 -4.74
N LEU A 27 8.90 0.99 -4.62
CA LEU A 27 8.36 1.78 -5.74
C LEU A 27 9.40 2.74 -6.32
N ILE A 28 10.17 3.39 -5.44
CA ILE A 28 11.28 4.27 -5.83
C ILE A 28 12.37 3.46 -6.54
N ALA A 29 12.76 2.32 -5.99
CA ALA A 29 13.76 1.45 -6.61
C ALA A 29 13.32 0.95 -7.99
N LEU A 30 12.05 0.53 -8.13
CA LEU A 30 11.46 0.12 -9.42
C LEU A 30 11.48 1.25 -10.44
N THR A 31 11.12 2.46 -10.00
CA THR A 31 11.14 3.66 -10.85
C THR A 31 12.56 3.95 -11.35
N ILE A 32 13.55 3.92 -10.45
CA ILE A 32 14.96 4.13 -10.82
C ILE A 32 15.41 3.05 -11.81
N LYS A 33 15.08 1.78 -11.56
CA LYS A 33 15.43 0.67 -12.45
C LYS A 33 14.81 0.80 -13.83
N PHE A 34 13.54 1.19 -13.90
CA PHE A 34 12.84 1.43 -15.15
C PHE A 34 13.55 2.50 -16.01
N PHE A 35 13.93 3.63 -15.41
CA PHE A 35 14.68 4.67 -16.14
C PHE A 35 16.08 4.18 -16.54
N GLN A 36 16.80 3.49 -15.66
CA GLN A 36 18.11 2.91 -15.97
C GLN A 36 18.04 1.98 -17.19
N GLU A 37 17.04 1.10 -17.22
CA GLU A 37 16.84 0.15 -18.31
C GLU A 37 16.57 0.88 -19.64
N ILE A 38 15.73 1.92 -19.63
CA ILE A 38 15.47 2.76 -20.82
C ILE A 38 16.77 3.41 -21.34
N PHE A 39 17.57 4.00 -20.44
CA PHE A 39 18.83 4.63 -20.84
C PHE A 39 19.87 3.61 -21.33
N HIS A 40 19.80 2.37 -20.88
CA HIS A 40 20.68 1.30 -21.32
C HIS A 40 20.31 0.79 -22.72
N ILE A 41 19.00 0.62 -22.98
CA ILE A 41 18.47 0.13 -24.25
C ILE A 41 18.68 1.13 -25.38
N LEU A 42 18.39 2.42 -25.14
CA LEU A 42 18.44 3.49 -26.15
C LEU A 42 19.67 3.46 -27.09
N PRO A 43 20.91 3.43 -26.58
CA PRO A 43 22.11 3.33 -27.42
C PRO A 43 22.32 1.93 -28.02
N HIS A 44 21.81 0.89 -27.38
CA HIS A 44 22.02 -0.50 -27.78
C HIS A 44 21.07 -0.96 -28.88
N ILE A 45 19.91 -0.32 -29.09
CA ILE A 45 18.87 -0.68 -30.09
C ILE A 45 19.43 -1.03 -31.47
N PHE A 46 20.48 -0.34 -31.94
CA PHE A 46 21.05 -0.54 -33.27
C PHE A 46 22.13 -1.64 -33.34
N SER A 47 22.48 -2.25 -32.21
CA SER A 47 23.63 -3.16 -32.07
C SER A 47 23.29 -4.53 -31.47
N VAL A 48 22.14 -4.68 -30.80
CA VAL A 48 21.72 -5.97 -30.18
C VAL A 48 20.91 -6.83 -31.15
N SER A 49 20.86 -8.13 -30.88
CA SER A 49 20.03 -9.07 -31.64
C SER A 49 18.53 -8.82 -31.41
N GLU A 50 17.68 -9.18 -32.38
CA GLU A 50 16.21 -9.04 -32.25
C GLU A 50 15.68 -9.79 -31.01
N SER A 51 16.22 -10.97 -30.70
CA SER A 51 15.79 -11.76 -29.55
C SER A 51 16.09 -11.06 -28.23
N ASP A 52 17.29 -10.49 -28.07
CA ASP A 52 17.66 -9.76 -26.86
C ASP A 52 16.82 -8.49 -26.70
N MET A 53 16.50 -7.82 -27.80
CA MET A 53 15.60 -6.66 -27.79
C MET A 53 14.21 -7.02 -27.26
N ILE A 54 13.63 -8.14 -27.72
CA ILE A 54 12.31 -8.61 -27.26
C ILE A 54 12.35 -8.97 -25.76
N LEU A 55 13.39 -9.70 -25.32
CA LEU A 55 13.53 -10.07 -23.91
C LEU A 55 13.63 -8.85 -23.00
N THR A 56 14.38 -7.84 -23.44
CA THR A 56 14.55 -6.60 -22.67
C THR A 56 13.25 -5.79 -22.61
N LEU A 57 12.50 -5.71 -23.71
CA LEU A 57 11.17 -5.10 -23.73
C LEU A 57 10.18 -5.85 -22.82
N LEU A 58 10.21 -7.18 -22.81
CA LEU A 58 9.36 -7.98 -21.93
C LEU A 58 9.66 -7.71 -20.45
N SER A 59 10.94 -7.53 -20.10
CA SER A 59 11.35 -7.15 -18.75
C SER A 59 10.86 -5.74 -18.36
N LEU A 60 10.92 -4.77 -19.27
CA LEU A 60 10.35 -3.43 -19.05
C LEU A 60 8.84 -3.48 -18.78
N VAL A 61 8.11 -4.29 -19.56
CA VAL A 61 6.67 -4.49 -19.37
C VAL A 61 6.41 -5.14 -18.00
N ASP A 62 7.16 -6.18 -17.64
CA ASP A 62 7.04 -6.86 -16.35
C ASP A 62 7.26 -5.89 -15.17
N MET A 63 8.34 -5.10 -15.21
CA MET A 63 8.59 -4.07 -14.18
C MET A 63 7.44 -3.07 -14.05
N THR A 64 6.83 -2.68 -15.17
CA THR A 64 5.67 -1.77 -15.19
C THR A 64 4.43 -2.43 -14.57
N LEU A 65 4.18 -3.70 -14.90
CA LEU A 65 3.07 -4.48 -14.33
C LEU A 65 3.25 -4.69 -12.81
N VAL A 66 4.46 -5.03 -12.36
CA VAL A 66 4.79 -5.15 -10.94
C VAL A 66 4.62 -3.81 -10.23
N GLY A 67 5.07 -2.70 -10.84
CA GLY A 67 4.86 -1.36 -10.31
C GLY A 67 3.38 -1.01 -10.15
N GLY A 68 2.56 -1.27 -11.16
CA GLY A 68 1.11 -1.06 -11.09
C GLY A 68 0.44 -1.92 -10.01
N LEU A 69 0.87 -3.17 -9.87
CA LEU A 69 0.39 -4.07 -8.82
C LEU A 69 0.79 -3.59 -7.42
N LEU A 70 2.01 -3.10 -7.24
CA LEU A 70 2.44 -2.49 -5.97
C LEU A 70 1.59 -1.29 -5.60
N VAL A 71 1.31 -0.39 -6.54
CA VAL A 71 0.42 0.76 -6.31
C VAL A 71 -0.98 0.29 -5.88
N MET A 72 -1.53 -0.71 -6.58
CA MET A 72 -2.84 -1.28 -6.22
C MET A 72 -2.85 -1.86 -4.80
N VAL A 73 -1.80 -2.62 -4.43
CA VAL A 73 -1.65 -3.18 -3.08
C VAL A 73 -1.50 -2.08 -2.03
N MET A 74 -0.79 -0.99 -2.32
CA MET A 74 -0.66 0.15 -1.42
C MET A 74 -2.01 0.83 -1.15
N PHE A 75 -2.82 1.10 -2.19
CA PHE A 75 -4.13 1.71 -2.00
C PHE A 75 -5.10 0.77 -1.26
N SER A 76 -5.18 -0.49 -1.69
CA SER A 76 -6.05 -1.49 -1.06
C SER A 76 -5.64 -1.77 0.39
N GLY A 77 -4.34 -1.83 0.67
CA GLY A 77 -3.83 -1.99 2.03
C GLY A 77 -4.21 -0.83 2.93
N TYR A 78 -4.32 0.39 2.40
CA TYR A 78 -4.51 1.59 3.22
C TYR A 78 -5.98 1.69 3.60
N GLU A 79 -6.84 1.51 2.60
CA GLU A 79 -8.28 1.45 2.78
C GLU A 79 -8.69 0.30 3.69
N ASN A 80 -8.13 -0.90 3.49
CA ASN A 80 -8.54 -2.06 4.27
C ASN A 80 -8.05 -2.03 5.73
N PHE A 81 -6.80 -1.59 5.97
CA PHE A 81 -6.18 -1.72 7.29
C PHE A 81 -6.05 -0.41 8.08
N VAL A 82 -6.07 0.77 7.47
CA VAL A 82 -6.00 2.06 8.20
C VAL A 82 -7.38 2.68 8.33
N SER A 83 -8.17 2.71 7.24
CA SER A 83 -9.51 3.32 7.24
C SER A 83 -10.50 2.61 8.17
N GLN A 84 -10.49 1.26 8.20
CA GLN A 84 -11.37 0.51 9.08
C GLN A 84 -11.07 0.69 10.57
N LEU A 85 -9.80 0.93 10.94
CA LEU A 85 -9.42 1.18 12.33
C LEU A 85 -9.89 2.56 12.80
N ASP A 86 -9.73 3.59 11.96
CA ASP A 86 -10.15 4.98 12.28
C ASP A 86 -11.68 5.11 12.41
N ILE A 87 -12.43 4.39 11.57
CA ILE A 87 -13.91 4.38 11.66
C ILE A 87 -14.41 3.67 12.93
N ASN A 88 -13.73 2.62 13.42
CA ASN A 88 -14.16 1.89 14.62
C ASN A 88 -14.01 2.75 15.90
N GLU A 89 -12.89 3.46 16.06
CA GLU A 89 -12.65 4.37 17.19
C GLU A 89 -13.68 5.52 17.24
N GLY A 90 -14.10 6.04 16.08
CA GLY A 90 -15.09 7.13 16.00
C GLY A 90 -16.54 6.71 16.36
N LYS A 91 -16.92 5.45 16.07
CA LYS A 91 -18.27 4.93 16.33
C LYS A 91 -18.54 4.68 17.81
N GLU A 92 -17.52 4.29 18.58
CA GLU A 92 -17.67 4.00 20.01
C GLU A 92 -17.91 5.29 20.81
N LYS A 93 -17.17 6.37 20.52
CA LYS A 93 -17.37 7.68 21.16
C LYS A 93 -18.73 8.30 20.88
N THR A 94 -19.29 8.11 19.68
CA THR A 94 -20.60 8.66 19.32
C THR A 94 -21.76 7.90 19.97
N GLN A 95 -21.63 6.59 20.19
CA GLN A 95 -22.65 5.82 20.92
C GLN A 95 -22.66 6.14 22.43
N LEU A 96 -21.49 6.34 23.04
CA LEU A 96 -21.36 6.76 24.44
C LEU A 96 -21.98 8.14 24.70
N ALA A 97 -21.76 9.11 23.79
CA ALA A 97 -22.37 10.44 23.89
C ALA A 97 -23.91 10.38 23.73
N GLY A 98 -24.43 9.51 22.87
CA GLY A 98 -25.87 9.30 22.69
C GLY A 98 -26.56 8.52 23.82
N GLN A 99 -25.82 7.72 24.58
CA GLN A 99 -26.35 7.04 25.77
C GLN A 99 -26.39 7.96 27.00
N ASN A 100 -25.31 8.71 27.24
CA ASN A 100 -25.24 9.65 28.37
C ASN A 100 -26.28 10.78 28.30
N GLY A 101 -26.67 11.20 27.09
CA GLY A 101 -27.74 12.20 26.90
C GLY A 101 -29.15 11.66 27.19
N ARG A 102 -29.36 10.34 27.15
CA ARG A 102 -30.66 9.72 27.44
C ARG A 102 -30.86 9.46 28.93
N ASP A 103 -29.81 9.06 29.64
CA ASP A 103 -29.83 8.89 31.11
C ASP A 103 -30.06 10.20 31.87
N PHE A 104 -29.68 11.34 31.29
CA PHE A 104 -29.91 12.67 31.89
C PHE A 104 -31.32 13.23 31.65
N ALA A 105 -32.08 12.70 30.69
CA ALA A 105 -33.43 13.18 30.36
C ALA A 105 -34.54 12.45 31.15
N GLU A 106 -34.22 11.30 31.76
CA GLU A 106 -35.15 10.49 32.57
C GLU A 106 -35.06 10.77 34.09
N LYS A 107 -34.28 11.78 34.51
CA LYS A 107 -34.10 12.13 35.94
C LYS A 107 -34.46 13.59 36.21
#